data_AF-A0A2V5IXK7-F1
#
_entry.id   AF-A0A2V5IXK7-F1
#
_cell.length_a   1.000
_cell.length_b   1.000
_cell.length_c   1.000
_cell.angle_alpha   90.00
_cell.angle_beta   90.00
_cell.angle_gamma   90.00
#
_symmetry.space_group_name_H-M   'P 1'
#
loop_
_entity.id
_entity.type
_entity.pdbx_description
1 polymer ?
#
loop_
_entity_poly.entity_id
_entity_poly.type
_entity_poly.pdbx_seq_one_letter_code
_entity_poly.pdbx_strand_id
1 'polypeptide(L)' 'MPNFQTYNIVPTLPAALEPLREVGFNVWWTWEPSARRLFRHLDPELWNRTNHNPIRMLQLSRQARLEELATDKTFLREL' A
#
# COMPACT_ATOMS: atom_id res chain seq x y z
N MET A 1 -23.23 15.17 22.53
CA MET A 1 -21.90 14.97 21.92
C MET A 1 -22.07 14.07 20.70
N PRO A 2 -21.58 14.43 19.50
CA PRO A 2 -21.67 13.54 18.35
C PRO A 2 -20.83 12.28 18.60
N ASN A 3 -21.40 11.11 18.30
CA ASN A 3 -20.72 9.82 18.42
C ASN A 3 -19.99 9.53 17.11
N PHE A 4 -18.66 9.46 17.14
CA PHE A 4 -17.86 9.10 15.98
C PHE A 4 -17.59 7.60 15.99
N GLN A 5 -18.14 6.90 15.01
CA GLN A 5 -17.83 5.49 14.77
C GLN A 5 -16.71 5.41 13.73
N THR A 6 -15.53 4.93 14.15
CA THR A 6 -14.40 4.71 13.24
C THR A 6 -14.52 3.34 12.60
N TYR A 7 -14.70 3.30 11.28
CA TYR A 7 -14.66 2.08 10.49
C TYR A 7 -13.27 1.94 9.87
N ASN A 8 -12.52 0.91 10.28
CA ASN A 8 -11.26 0.58 9.64
C ASN A 8 -11.54 -0.34 8.44
N ILE A 9 -11.55 0.23 7.24
CA ILE A 9 -11.66 -0.55 6.01
C ILE A 9 -10.28 -1.16 5.75
N VAL A 10 -10.19 -2.49 5.82
CA VAL A 10 -8.99 -3.22 5.42
C VAL A 10 -9.19 -3.63 3.96
N PRO A 11 -8.37 -3.11 3.03
CA PRO A 11 -8.45 -3.51 1.62
C PRO A 11 -8.10 -4.99 1.50
N THR A 12 -8.85 -5.72 0.68
CA THR A 12 -8.53 -7.11 0.37
C THR A 12 -7.33 -7.14 -0.58
N LEU A 13 -6.16 -7.38 -0.03
CA LEU A 13 -4.94 -7.54 -0.80
C LEU A 13 -4.91 -8.92 -1.46
N PRO A 14 -4.54 -9.01 -2.75
CA PRO A 14 -4.17 -10.28 -3.35
C PRO A 14 -3.03 -10.93 -2.55
N ALA A 15 -3.04 -12.25 -2.43
CA ALA A 15 -2.05 -12.98 -1.62
C ALA A 15 -0.59 -12.67 -1.99
N ALA A 16 -0.32 -12.41 -3.28
CA ALA A 16 1.00 -12.03 -3.76
C ALA A 16 1.48 -10.65 -3.28
N LEU A 17 0.56 -9.78 -2.89
CA LEU A 17 0.83 -8.41 -2.39
C LEU A 17 0.77 -8.31 -0.87
N GLU A 18 0.49 -9.40 -0.18
CA GLU A 18 0.46 -9.45 1.29
C GLU A 18 1.73 -8.90 1.96
N PRO A 19 2.95 -9.10 1.41
CA PRO A 19 4.17 -8.50 1.96
C PRO A 19 4.14 -6.97 2.03
N LEU A 20 3.39 -6.28 1.16
CA LEU A 20 3.23 -4.81 1.24
C LEU A 20 2.57 -4.38 2.55
N ARG A 21 1.68 -5.22 3.09
CA ARG A 21 1.04 -4.96 4.38
C ARG A 21 2.08 -4.99 5.49
N GLU A 22 2.94 -6.01 5.50
CA GLU A 22 4.02 -6.14 6.48
C GLU A 22 4.99 -4.96 6.42
N VAL A 23 5.40 -4.56 5.22
CA VAL A 23 6.24 -3.37 5.02
C VAL A 23 5.53 -2.10 5.52
N GLY A 24 4.24 -1.94 5.23
CA GLY A 24 3.48 -0.76 5.65
C GLY A 24 3.30 -0.63 7.17
N PHE A 25 3.22 -1.76 7.89
CA PHE A 25 3.12 -1.79 9.36
C PHE A 25 4.47 -1.70 10.06
N ASN A 26 5.59 -1.84 9.35
CA ASN A 26 6.93 -1.77 9.92
C ASN A 26 7.55 -0.37 9.72
N VAL A 27 7.78 0.37 10.82
CA VAL A 27 8.35 1.74 10.80
C VAL A 27 9.66 1.85 10.02
N TRP A 28 10.38 0.73 9.82
CA TRP A 28 11.55 0.63 8.96
C TRP A 28 11.39 1.26 7.56
N TRP A 29 10.18 1.21 6.98
CA TRP A 29 9.92 1.80 5.65
C TRP A 29 10.23 3.31 5.59
N THR A 30 10.20 4.01 6.73
CA THR A 30 10.39 5.47 6.79
C THR A 30 11.81 5.90 6.41
N TRP A 31 12.81 5.05 6.70
CA TRP A 31 14.21 5.33 6.37
C TRP A 31 14.77 4.41 5.28
N GLU A 32 14.08 3.34 4.89
CA GLU A 32 14.49 2.47 3.78
C GLU A 32 14.02 3.02 2.42
N PRO A 33 14.93 3.46 1.53
CA PRO A 33 14.54 3.98 0.22
C PRO A 33 13.87 2.94 -0.66
N SER A 34 14.23 1.66 -0.53
CA SER A 34 13.69 0.57 -1.36
C SER A 34 12.23 0.31 -1.05
N ALA A 35 11.85 0.28 0.23
CA ALA A 35 10.46 0.18 0.66
C ALA A 35 9.61 1.36 0.14
N ARG A 36 10.14 2.59 0.18
CA ARG A 36 9.45 3.77 -0.36
C ARG A 36 9.31 3.72 -1.88
N ARG A 37 10.24 3.06 -2.60
CA ARG A 37 10.13 2.86 -4.05
C ARG A 37 8.98 1.91 -4.40
N LEU A 38 8.75 0.85 -3.61
CA LEU A 38 7.62 -0.07 -3.83
C LEU A 38 6.28 0.65 -3.82
N PHE A 39 6.00 1.45 -2.78
CA PHE A 39 4.75 2.21 -2.69
C PHE A 39 4.65 3.27 -3.80
N ARG A 40 5.76 3.95 -4.13
CA ARG A 40 5.77 4.91 -5.24
C ARG A 40 5.51 4.24 -6.59
N HIS A 41 6.03 3.03 -6.82
CA HIS A 41 5.82 2.26 -8.05
C HIS A 41 4.36 1.80 -8.17
N LEU A 42 3.73 1.45 -7.05
CA LEU A 42 2.33 1.02 -7.04
C LEU A 42 1.41 2.07 -7.64
N ASP A 43 1.49 3.31 -7.14
CA ASP A 43 0.78 4.48 -7.68
C ASP A 43 1.44 5.80 -7.21
N PRO A 44 2.21 6.49 -8.06
CA PRO A 44 2.92 7.70 -7.67
C PRO A 44 2.00 8.85 -7.24
N GLU A 45 0.82 8.97 -7.85
CA GLU A 45 -0.13 10.05 -7.54
C GLU A 45 -0.76 9.79 -6.17
N LEU A 46 -1.22 8.56 -5.94
CA LEU A 46 -1.83 8.16 -4.68
C LEU A 46 -0.82 8.22 -3.53
N TRP A 47 0.44 7.85 -3.79
CA TRP A 47 1.53 7.96 -2.82
C TRP A 47 1.73 9.39 -2.33
N ASN A 48 1.72 10.37 -3.25
CA ASN A 48 1.79 11.78 -2.90
C ASN A 48 0.51 12.24 -2.16
N ARG A 49 -0.67 11.86 -2.65
CA ARG A 49 -1.97 12.26 -2.07
C ARG A 49 -2.20 11.73 -0.66
N THR A 50 -1.61 10.58 -0.33
CA THR A 50 -1.68 9.99 1.01
C THR A 50 -0.59 10.48 1.95
N ASN A 51 0.18 11.48 1.51
CA ASN A 51 1.34 12.00 2.23
C ASN A 51 2.32 10.89 2.63
N HIS A 52 2.62 10.00 1.68
CA HIS A 52 3.56 8.90 1.89
C HIS A 52 3.13 7.91 3.00
N ASN A 53 1.84 7.76 3.26
CA ASN A 53 1.34 6.79 4.22
C ASN A 53 0.99 5.47 3.51
N PRO A 54 1.76 4.38 3.70
CA PRO A 54 1.56 3.13 2.98
C PRO A 54 0.23 2.46 3.34
N ILE A 55 -0.19 2.50 4.60
CA ILE A 55 -1.47 1.90 5.02
C ILE A 55 -2.65 2.62 4.36
N ARG A 56 -2.64 3.97 4.40
CA ARG A 56 -3.68 4.78 3.76
C ARG A 56 -3.67 4.61 2.23
N MET A 57 -2.49 4.44 1.65
CA MET A 57 -2.35 4.17 0.22
C MET A 57 -3.03 2.86 -0.14
N LEU A 58 -2.70 1.76 0.54
CA LEU A 58 -3.32 0.45 0.28
C LEU A 58 -4.85 0.51 0.46
N GLN A 59 -5.34 1.26 1.45
CA GLN A 59 -6.78 1.47 1.70
C GLN A 59 -7.50 2.20 0.57
N LEU A 60 -6.81 3.10 -0.13
CA LEU A 60 -7.37 3.92 -1.21
C LEU A 60 -7.02 3.38 -2.61
N SER A 61 -6.15 2.38 -2.70
CA SER A 61 -5.78 1.73 -3.95
C SER A 61 -7.00 1.07 -4.59
N ARG A 62 -7.17 1.27 -5.89
CA ARG A 62 -8.21 0.58 -6.65
C ARG A 62 -7.90 -0.91 -6.72
N GLN A 63 -8.90 -1.75 -6.47
CA GLN A 63 -8.75 -3.21 -6.52
C GLN A 63 -8.13 -3.70 -7.83
N ALA A 64 -8.58 -3.19 -8.97
CA ALA A 64 -8.05 -3.55 -10.29
C ALA A 64 -6.53 -3.28 -10.43
N ARG A 65 -6.01 -2.23 -9.79
CA ARG A 65 -4.57 -1.93 -9.80
C ARG A 65 -3.78 -2.91 -8.93
N LEU A 66 -4.34 -3.30 -7.79
CA LEU A 66 -3.74 -4.33 -6.94
C LEU A 66 -3.71 -5.69 -7.66
N GLU A 67 -4.77 -6.05 -8.37
CA GLU A 67 -4.84 -7.28 -9.15
C GLU A 67 -3.84 -7.29 -10.33
N GLU A 68 -3.70 -6.16 -11.03
CA GLU A 68 -2.69 -5.99 -12.08
C GLU A 68 -1.28 -6.23 -11.54
N LEU A 69 -0.92 -5.56 -10.44
CA LEU A 69 0.41 -5.69 -9.81
C LEU A 69 0.65 -7.08 -9.20
N ALA A 70 -0.41 -7.75 -8.74
CA ALA A 70 -0.31 -9.13 -8.28
C ALA A 70 0.07 -10.12 -9.41
N THR A 71 -0.01 -9.70 -10.67
CA THR A 71 0.42 -10.49 -11.83
C THR A 71 1.70 -9.97 -12.50
N ASP A 72 2.16 -8.77 -12.11
CA ASP A 72 3.37 -8.16 -12.66
C ASP A 72 4.63 -8.79 -12.03
N LYS A 73 5.30 -9.62 -12.82
CA LYS A 73 6.53 -10.31 -12.41
C LYS A 73 7.68 -9.36 -12.08
N THR A 74 7.70 -8.15 -12.64
CA THR A 74 8.73 -7.16 -12.35
C THR A 74 8.52 -6.61 -10.95
N PHE A 75 7.29 -6.20 -10.65
CA PHE A 75 6.91 -5.70 -9.34
C PHE A 75 7.11 -6.76 -8.24
N LEU A 76 6.67 -8.00 -8.49
CA LEU A 76 6.82 -9.10 -7.52
C LEU A 76 8.28 -9.52 -7.26
N ARG A 77 9.22 -9.15 -8.14
CA ARG A 77 10.66 -9.38 -7.90
C ARG A 77 11.29 -8.30 -7.04
N GLU A 78 10.71 -7.10 -7.02
CA GLU A 78 11.16 -5.99 -6.19
C GLU A 78 10.60 -6.08 -4.76
N LEU A 79 9.47 -6.79 -4.60
CA LEU A 79 8.77 -7.04 -3.34
C LEU A 79 9.55 -7.99 -2.41
#